data_AF-A0A6V7X025-F1
#
_entry.id   AF-A0A6V7X025-F1
#
_cell.length_a   1.000
_cell.length_b   1.000
_cell.length_c   1.000
_cell.angle_alpha   90.00
_cell.angle_beta   90.00
_cell.angle_gamma   90.00
#
_symmetry.space_group_name_H-M   'P 1'
#
loop_
_entity.id
_entity.type
_entity.pdbx_description
1 polymer ?
#
loop_
_entity_poly.entity_id
_entity_poly.type
_entity_poly.pdbx_seq_one_letter_code
_entity_poly.pdbx_strand_id
1 'polypeptide(L)'
;MRECDKSITPNWLFIDSFLIIEMTKTLPVFSQLSFEDKLRLYTRNGLATIVFSQLYYSLNLHGSEILIFPNGFSPLLLQSHTAISHLIFYKHIIKMKEFNLSREEFLLIRTLIFLHTAKSDLSMIGYEIVQTEIEKLSKALMFYECCKWGDTGGAQRFVDLMLTLNAAFQFDKTHRKFLNQNIKLRNIIPLNLCM
;
A
#
# COMPACT_ATOMS: atom_id res chain seq x y z
N MET A 1 26.71 -20.93 13.48
CA MET A 1 25.44 -20.69 12.77
C MET A 1 24.37 -21.48 13.49
N ARG A 2 23.50 -20.82 14.26
CA ARG A 2 22.36 -21.51 14.88
C ARG A 2 21.33 -21.76 13.79
N GLU A 3 20.83 -22.98 13.72
CA GLU A 3 19.67 -23.35 12.93
C GLU A 3 18.55 -22.36 13.28
N CYS A 4 18.20 -21.52 12.32
CA CYS A 4 17.04 -20.66 12.44
C CYS A 4 15.84 -21.60 12.46
N ASP A 5 15.28 -21.78 13.65
CA ASP A 5 14.03 -22.47 13.89
C ASP A 5 13.08 -22.07 12.75
N LYS A 6 12.53 -23.06 12.03
CA LYS A 6 11.50 -22.87 10.99
C LYS A 6 10.17 -22.44 11.65
N SER A 7 10.27 -21.58 12.65
CA SER A 7 9.22 -20.83 13.27
C SER A 7 8.38 -20.19 12.16
N ILE A 8 7.09 -20.44 12.26
CA ILE A 8 6.03 -20.01 11.36
C ILE A 8 6.32 -18.60 10.87
N THR A 9 6.82 -18.44 9.64
CA THR A 9 6.98 -17.12 9.04
C THR A 9 5.58 -16.53 8.93
N PRO A 10 5.29 -15.41 9.60
CA PRO A 10 3.95 -14.84 9.58
C PRO A 10 3.53 -14.55 8.14
N ASN A 11 2.28 -14.84 7.80
CA ASN A 11 1.74 -14.41 6.52
C ASN A 11 1.53 -12.88 6.57
N TRP A 12 2.57 -12.13 6.24
CA TRP A 12 2.57 -10.67 6.33
C TRP A 12 1.47 -10.02 5.51
N LEU A 13 1.13 -10.58 4.33
CA LEU A 13 0.00 -10.09 3.55
C LEU A 13 -1.33 -10.23 4.30
N PHE A 14 -1.53 -11.31 5.05
CA PHE A 14 -2.72 -11.49 5.88
C PHE A 14 -2.75 -10.51 7.06
N ILE A 15 -1.60 -10.31 7.72
CA ILE A 15 -1.49 -9.35 8.82
C ILE A 15 -1.76 -7.93 8.32
N ASP A 16 -1.12 -7.52 7.22
CA ASP A 16 -1.32 -6.20 6.62
C ASP A 16 -2.75 -6.01 6.11
N SER A 17 -3.35 -7.07 5.56
CA SER A 17 -4.77 -7.08 5.19
C SER A 17 -5.66 -6.75 6.39
N PHE A 18 -5.44 -7.43 7.51
CA PHE A 18 -6.16 -7.18 8.75
C PHE A 18 -5.92 -5.74 9.27
N LEU A 19 -4.68 -5.27 9.27
CA LEU A 19 -4.33 -3.91 9.70
C LEU A 19 -4.98 -2.82 8.84
N ILE A 20 -5.08 -3.03 7.52
CA ILE A 20 -5.82 -2.12 6.64
C ILE A 20 -7.31 -2.12 6.99
N ILE A 21 -7.92 -3.27 7.27
CA ILE A 21 -9.32 -3.34 7.70
C ILE A 21 -9.54 -2.61 9.03
N GLU A 22 -8.64 -2.76 9.99
CA GLU A 22 -8.73 -2.01 11.25
C GLU A 22 -8.53 -0.50 11.05
N MET A 23 -7.60 -0.11 10.17
CA MET A 23 -7.41 1.28 9.78
C MET A 23 -8.69 1.87 9.17
N THR A 24 -9.39 1.16 8.28
CA THR A 24 -10.58 1.72 7.63
C THR A 24 -11.72 1.95 8.60
N LYS A 25 -11.83 1.15 9.67
CA LYS A 25 -12.80 1.37 10.75
C LYS A 25 -12.60 2.68 11.50
N THR A 26 -11.39 3.25 11.46
CA THR A 26 -11.11 4.58 12.04
C THR A 26 -11.59 5.73 11.18
N LEU A 27 -11.98 5.48 9.92
CA LEU A 27 -12.45 6.49 8.99
C LEU A 27 -13.98 6.66 9.12
N PRO A 28 -14.50 7.86 9.44
CA PRO A 28 -15.94 8.08 9.58
C PRO A 28 -16.73 7.74 8.32
N VAL A 29 -16.16 7.99 7.14
CA VAL A 29 -16.75 7.64 5.84
C VAL A 29 -17.05 6.15 5.71
N PHE A 30 -16.21 5.30 6.30
CA PHE A 30 -16.34 3.86 6.16
C PHE A 30 -17.58 3.33 6.90
N SER A 31 -17.97 3.95 8.02
CA SER A 31 -19.19 3.57 8.75
C SER A 31 -20.47 3.74 7.92
N GLN A 32 -20.47 4.69 6.99
CA GLN A 32 -21.63 5.07 6.17
C GLN A 32 -21.81 4.18 4.93
N LEU A 33 -20.80 3.40 4.56
CA LEU A 33 -20.83 2.55 3.37
C LEU A 33 -21.55 1.23 3.61
N SER A 34 -22.22 0.75 2.56
CA SER A 34 -22.77 -0.61 2.53
C SER A 34 -21.64 -1.65 2.65
N PHE A 35 -21.96 -2.85 3.13
CA PHE A 35 -20.97 -3.94 3.20
C PHE A 35 -20.36 -4.25 1.82
N GLU A 36 -21.19 -4.23 0.78
CA GLU A 36 -20.76 -4.47 -0.60
C GLU A 36 -19.77 -3.40 -1.08
N ASP A 37 -20.05 -2.12 -0.84
CA ASP A 37 -19.13 -1.03 -1.21
C ASP A 37 -17.81 -1.08 -0.44
N LYS A 38 -17.86 -1.45 0.86
CA LYS A 38 -16.66 -1.70 1.67
C LYS A 38 -15.79 -2.81 1.08
N LEU A 39 -16.42 -3.92 0.67
CA LEU A 39 -15.74 -5.06 0.06
C LEU A 39 -15.11 -4.67 -1.28
N ARG A 40 -15.81 -3.88 -2.10
CA ARG A 40 -15.30 -3.42 -3.40
C ARG A 40 -14.09 -2.49 -3.26
N LEU A 41 -14.14 -1.53 -2.35
CA LEU A 41 -12.98 -0.68 -2.02
C LEU A 41 -11.77 -1.52 -1.61
N TYR A 42 -11.98 -2.45 -0.68
CA TYR A 42 -10.90 -3.31 -0.19
C TYR A 42 -10.31 -4.17 -1.31
N THR A 43 -11.15 -4.84 -2.11
CA THR A 43 -10.70 -5.73 -3.18
C THR A 43 -9.85 -4.99 -4.23
N ARG A 44 -10.21 -3.75 -4.52
CA ARG A 44 -9.51 -2.92 -5.51
C ARG A 44 -8.24 -2.27 -4.96
N ASN A 45 -8.32 -1.64 -3.79
CA ASN A 45 -7.28 -0.74 -3.33
C ASN A 45 -6.46 -1.29 -2.16
N GLY A 46 -6.91 -2.40 -1.55
CA GLY A 46 -6.26 -2.99 -0.38
C GLY A 46 -4.79 -3.28 -0.61
N LEU A 47 -4.45 -3.96 -1.71
CA LEU A 47 -3.06 -4.31 -2.01
C LEU A 47 -2.19 -3.07 -2.31
N ALA A 48 -2.71 -2.07 -3.04
CA ALA A 48 -2.01 -0.80 -3.25
C ALA A 48 -1.68 -0.12 -1.91
N THR A 49 -2.65 -0.12 -0.99
CA THR A 49 -2.51 0.46 0.35
C THR A 49 -1.50 -0.30 1.21
N ILE A 50 -1.50 -1.64 1.13
CA ILE A 50 -0.54 -2.52 1.83
C ILE A 50 0.88 -2.24 1.33
N VAL A 51 1.10 -2.33 0.02
CA VAL A 51 2.43 -2.13 -0.58
C VAL A 51 2.97 -0.75 -0.27
N PHE A 52 2.12 0.28 -0.41
CA PHE A 52 2.49 1.65 -0.05
C PHE A 52 2.91 1.78 1.42
N SER A 53 2.17 1.14 2.34
CA SER A 53 2.48 1.14 3.77
C SER A 53 3.80 0.43 4.07
N GLN A 54 4.03 -0.74 3.48
CA GLN A 54 5.27 -1.51 3.68
C GLN A 54 6.50 -0.74 3.19
N LEU A 55 6.40 -0.06 2.03
CA LEU A 55 7.49 0.75 1.51
C LEU A 55 7.82 1.94 2.42
N TYR A 56 6.79 2.65 2.92
CA TYR A 56 6.97 3.75 3.86
C TYR A 56 7.63 3.27 5.17
N TYR A 57 7.14 2.20 5.78
CA TYR A 57 7.74 1.69 7.03
C TYR A 57 9.16 1.17 6.83
N SER A 58 9.46 0.52 5.71
CA SER A 58 10.83 0.07 5.40
C SER A 58 11.83 1.23 5.37
N LEU A 59 11.45 2.33 4.73
CA LEU A 59 12.28 3.53 4.61
C LEU A 59 12.36 4.30 5.94
N ASN A 60 11.21 4.68 6.49
CA ASN A 60 11.14 5.66 7.58
C ASN A 60 11.36 5.05 8.97
N LEU A 61 11.06 3.75 9.17
CA LEU A 61 11.25 3.09 10.46
C LEU A 61 12.55 2.29 10.52
N HIS A 62 12.93 1.64 9.41
CA HIS A 62 14.10 0.76 9.37
C HIS A 62 15.31 1.37 8.65
N GLY A 63 15.17 2.54 8.02
CA GLY A 63 16.26 3.17 7.24
C GLY A 63 16.72 2.30 6.08
N SER A 64 15.86 1.41 5.59
CA SER A 64 16.24 0.32 4.70
C SER A 64 15.95 0.65 3.24
N GLU A 65 16.93 0.38 2.37
CA GLU A 65 16.78 0.47 0.91
C GLU A 65 16.17 -0.81 0.30
N ILE A 66 15.77 -1.76 1.15
CA ILE A 66 15.04 -2.97 0.80
C ILE A 66 13.77 -3.09 1.62
N LEU A 67 12.79 -3.85 1.12
CA LEU A 67 11.55 -4.10 1.83
C LEU A 67 11.85 -4.88 3.12
N ILE A 68 11.46 -4.35 4.26
CA ILE A 68 11.61 -4.98 5.57
C ILE A 68 10.25 -5.01 6.28
N PHE A 69 9.86 -6.18 6.74
CA PHE A 69 8.69 -6.33 7.60
C PHE A 69 9.01 -5.95 9.05
N PRO A 70 8.00 -5.67 9.89
CA PRO A 70 8.21 -5.19 11.26
C PRO A 70 9.14 -6.05 12.15
N ASN A 71 9.29 -7.34 11.85
CA ASN A 71 10.20 -8.23 12.58
C ASN A 71 11.66 -8.19 12.06
N GLY A 72 12.00 -7.29 11.14
CA GLY A 72 13.31 -7.22 10.50
C GLY A 72 13.51 -8.18 9.32
N PHE A 73 12.52 -9.02 9.00
CA PHE A 73 12.62 -9.96 7.89
C PHE A 73 12.39 -9.24 6.55
N SER A 74 13.25 -9.50 5.58
CA SER A 74 13.03 -9.07 4.20
C SER A 74 12.62 -10.28 3.34
N PRO A 75 11.49 -10.22 2.61
CA PRO A 75 11.11 -11.31 1.71
C PRO A 75 12.17 -11.50 0.62
N LEU A 76 12.89 -10.44 0.25
CA LEU A 76 13.98 -10.49 -0.72
C LEU A 76 15.15 -11.37 -0.28
N LEU A 77 15.28 -11.71 1.01
CA LEU A 77 16.33 -12.61 1.49
C LEU A 77 15.98 -14.10 1.29
N LEU A 78 14.74 -14.43 0.87
CA LEU A 78 14.38 -15.78 0.51
C LEU A 78 14.95 -16.14 -0.87
N GLN A 79 15.67 -17.26 -0.92
CA GLN A 79 16.32 -17.82 -2.12
C GLN A 79 15.38 -18.05 -3.31
N SER A 80 14.06 -18.00 -3.12
CA SER A 80 13.05 -18.22 -4.15
C SER A 80 12.71 -16.98 -4.99
N HIS A 81 13.25 -15.81 -4.69
CA HIS A 81 12.97 -14.60 -5.47
C HIS A 81 13.92 -14.44 -6.65
N THR A 82 13.35 -14.19 -7.83
CA THR A 82 14.13 -13.88 -9.04
C THR A 82 14.79 -12.51 -8.93
N ALA A 83 15.93 -12.29 -9.59
CA ALA A 83 16.60 -10.99 -9.69
C ALA A 83 15.64 -9.85 -10.14
N ILE A 84 14.61 -10.20 -10.92
CA ILE A 84 13.54 -9.30 -11.37
C ILE A 84 12.72 -8.78 -10.18
N SER A 85 12.40 -9.64 -9.22
CA SER A 85 11.65 -9.27 -8.01
C SER A 85 12.43 -8.23 -7.21
N HIS A 86 13.71 -8.49 -6.95
CA HIS A 86 14.61 -7.53 -6.29
C HIS A 86 14.62 -6.17 -6.99
N LEU A 87 14.77 -6.18 -8.33
CA LEU A 87 14.80 -4.94 -9.11
C LEU A 87 13.49 -4.14 -8.99
N ILE A 88 12.34 -4.81 -8.97
CA ILE A 88 11.03 -4.16 -8.83
C ILE A 88 10.89 -3.50 -7.46
N PHE A 89 11.14 -4.23 -6.38
CA PHE A 89 11.01 -3.70 -5.02
C PHE A 89 12.00 -2.56 -4.78
N TYR A 90 13.24 -2.71 -5.25
CA TYR A 90 14.25 -1.67 -5.17
C TYR A 90 13.84 -0.38 -5.90
N LYS A 91 13.31 -0.50 -7.13
CA LYS A 91 12.77 0.66 -7.88
C LYS A 91 11.65 1.38 -7.13
N HIS A 92 10.75 0.64 -6.49
CA HIS A 92 9.67 1.25 -5.72
C HIS A 92 10.20 1.96 -4.46
N ILE A 93 11.19 1.39 -3.78
CA ILE A 93 11.80 2.02 -2.60
C ILE A 93 12.55 3.29 -2.97
N ILE A 94 13.35 3.30 -4.05
CA ILE A 94 14.00 4.54 -4.51
C ILE A 94 12.95 5.62 -4.77
N LYS A 95 11.90 5.28 -5.50
CA LYS A 95 10.82 6.23 -5.80
C LYS A 95 10.13 6.75 -4.54
N MET A 96 9.93 5.89 -3.53
CA MET A 96 9.36 6.31 -2.25
C MET A 96 10.31 7.19 -1.44
N LYS A 97 11.63 6.96 -1.53
CA LYS A 97 12.67 7.79 -0.91
C LYS A 97 12.69 9.19 -1.53
N GLU A 98 12.54 9.30 -2.85
CA GLU A 98 12.43 10.57 -3.58
C GLU A 98 11.24 11.41 -3.12
N PHE A 99 10.12 10.78 -2.76
CA PHE A 99 8.95 11.51 -2.25
C PHE A 99 9.18 12.12 -0.86
N ASN A 100 10.03 11.49 -0.04
CA ASN A 100 10.39 11.96 1.30
C ASN A 100 9.15 12.39 2.11
N LEU A 101 8.21 11.47 2.30
CA LEU A 101 6.92 11.77 2.93
C LEU A 101 7.08 12.03 4.43
N SER A 102 6.46 13.10 4.91
CA SER A 102 6.16 13.27 6.34
C SER A 102 5.10 12.27 6.78
N ARG A 103 4.95 12.10 8.10
CA ARG A 103 3.95 11.19 8.66
C ARG A 103 2.53 11.60 8.28
N GLU A 104 2.24 12.89 8.31
CA GLU A 104 0.95 13.49 7.98
C GLU A 104 0.62 13.29 6.50
N GLU A 105 1.59 13.58 5.62
CA GLU A 105 1.47 13.32 4.17
C GLU A 105 1.20 11.84 3.90
N PHE A 106 1.94 10.94 4.55
CA PHE A 106 1.74 9.50 4.43
C PHE A 106 0.33 9.07 4.84
N LEU A 107 -0.19 9.55 5.97
CA LEU A 107 -1.52 9.17 6.46
C LEU A 107 -2.63 9.63 5.52
N LEU A 108 -2.53 10.86 5.00
CA LEU A 108 -3.49 11.42 4.05
C LEU A 108 -3.44 10.68 2.71
N ILE A 109 -2.24 10.48 2.15
CA ILE A 109 -2.06 9.76 0.88
C ILE A 109 -2.47 8.30 0.99
N ARG A 110 -2.13 7.61 2.09
CA ARG A 110 -2.56 6.22 2.32
C ARG A 110 -4.09 6.10 2.33
N THR A 111 -4.77 7.05 2.99
CA THR A 111 -6.23 7.09 3.03
C THR A 111 -6.82 7.37 1.64
N LEU A 112 -6.25 8.33 0.91
CA LEU A 112 -6.66 8.66 -0.46
C LEU A 112 -6.46 7.48 -1.43
N ILE A 113 -5.36 6.74 -1.31
CA ILE A 113 -5.12 5.50 -2.09
C ILE A 113 -6.23 4.49 -1.80
N PHE A 114 -6.58 4.27 -0.53
CA PHE A 114 -7.62 3.30 -0.17
C PHE A 114 -9.00 3.69 -0.70
N LEU A 115 -9.35 4.98 -0.65
CA LEU A 115 -10.65 5.50 -1.09
C LEU A 115 -10.75 5.69 -2.61
N HIS A 116 -9.64 5.68 -3.34
CA HIS A 116 -9.62 5.94 -4.79
C HIS A 116 -10.58 5.02 -5.56
N THR A 117 -11.56 5.59 -6.26
CA THR A 117 -12.59 4.81 -6.92
C THR A 117 -13.14 5.53 -8.15
N ALA A 118 -13.49 4.77 -9.19
CA ALA A 118 -14.30 5.26 -10.30
C ALA A 118 -15.79 5.09 -9.99
N LYS A 119 -16.64 5.83 -10.71
CA LYS A 119 -18.10 5.80 -10.52
C LYS A 119 -18.72 4.42 -10.73
N SER A 120 -18.14 3.61 -11.62
CA SER A 120 -18.60 2.25 -11.93
C SER A 120 -18.36 1.24 -10.80
N ASP A 121 -17.57 1.60 -9.80
CA ASP A 121 -17.00 0.62 -8.87
C ASP A 121 -17.82 0.45 -7.61
N LEU A 122 -18.69 1.42 -7.29
CA LEU A 122 -19.52 1.44 -6.10
C LEU A 122 -20.98 1.65 -6.48
N SER A 123 -21.87 1.47 -5.50
CA SER A 123 -23.22 2.02 -5.60
C SER A 123 -23.17 3.54 -5.80
N MET A 124 -24.20 4.14 -6.41
CA MET A 124 -24.26 5.59 -6.61
C MET A 124 -24.10 6.36 -5.29
N ILE A 125 -24.80 5.91 -4.25
CA ILE A 125 -24.73 6.47 -2.89
C ILE A 125 -23.32 6.30 -2.31
N GLY A 126 -22.74 5.10 -2.41
CA GLY A 126 -21.39 4.82 -1.92
C GLY A 126 -20.33 5.66 -2.63
N TYR A 127 -20.47 5.88 -3.93
CA TYR A 127 -19.60 6.75 -4.70
C TYR A 127 -19.67 8.20 -4.22
N GLU A 128 -20.87 8.76 -4.03
CA GLU A 128 -21.05 10.14 -3.54
C GLU A 128 -20.44 10.36 -2.15
N ILE A 129 -20.65 9.40 -1.23
CA ILE A 129 -20.06 9.40 0.10
C ILE A 129 -18.52 9.42 0.01
N VAL A 130 -17.94 8.53 -0.82
CA VAL A 130 -16.49 8.43 -0.98
C VAL A 130 -15.90 9.67 -1.65
N GLN A 131 -16.53 10.20 -2.69
CA GLN A 131 -16.04 11.41 -3.38
C GLN A 131 -16.03 12.62 -2.44
N THR A 132 -17.07 12.77 -1.62
CA THR A 132 -17.13 13.84 -0.62
C THR A 132 -15.94 13.77 0.35
N GLU A 133 -15.58 12.58 0.83
CA GLU A 133 -14.43 12.44 1.73
C GLU A 133 -13.10 12.62 0.98
N ILE A 134 -12.96 12.15 -0.27
CA ILE A 134 -11.77 12.39 -1.10
C ILE A 134 -11.55 13.90 -1.30
N GLU A 135 -12.59 14.66 -1.63
CA GLU A 135 -12.49 16.11 -1.80
C GLU A 135 -12.05 16.80 -0.50
N LYS A 136 -12.64 16.39 0.63
CA LYS A 136 -12.29 16.92 1.95
C LYS A 136 -10.82 16.63 2.30
N LEU A 137 -10.37 15.38 2.12
CA LEU A 137 -8.98 14.98 2.38
C LEU A 137 -8.00 15.69 1.45
N SER A 138 -8.35 15.87 0.18
CA SER A 138 -7.53 16.58 -0.80
C SER A 138 -7.38 18.06 -0.45
N LYS A 139 -8.48 18.71 -0.04
CA LYS A 139 -8.45 20.10 0.45
C LYS A 139 -7.61 20.23 1.73
N ALA A 140 -7.75 19.28 2.66
CA ALA A 140 -6.96 19.25 3.89
C ALA A 140 -5.46 19.10 3.59
N LEU A 141 -5.10 18.22 2.65
CA LEU A 141 -3.71 18.03 2.23
C LEU A 141 -3.16 19.31 1.57
N MET A 142 -3.89 19.91 0.63
CA MET A 142 -3.49 21.17 -0.01
C MET A 142 -3.27 22.28 1.02
N PHE A 143 -4.21 22.44 1.95
CA PHE A 143 -4.10 23.45 3.01
C PHE A 143 -2.89 23.19 3.90
N TYR A 144 -2.68 21.93 4.32
CA TYR A 144 -1.51 21.54 5.12
C TYR A 144 -0.20 21.87 4.42
N GLU A 145 -0.08 21.58 3.12
CA GLU A 145 1.12 21.91 2.35
C GLU A 145 1.31 23.43 2.17
N CYS A 146 0.24 24.19 1.90
CA CYS A 146 0.33 25.65 1.80
C CYS A 146 0.75 26.31 3.13
N CYS A 147 0.27 25.80 4.27
CA CYS A 147 0.71 26.28 5.58
C CYS A 147 2.20 26.02 5.84
N LYS A 148 2.75 24.93 5.29
CA LYS A 148 4.14 24.52 5.53
C LYS A 148 5.13 25.17 4.56
N TRP A 149 4.73 25.39 3.31
CA TRP A 149 5.63 25.80 2.22
C TRP A 149 5.23 27.12 1.55
N GLY A 150 4.19 27.80 2.05
CA GLY A 150 3.55 28.94 1.38
C GLY A 150 2.71 28.50 0.19
N ASP A 151 1.93 29.43 -0.40
CA ASP A 151 0.93 29.07 -1.41
C ASP A 151 1.54 28.38 -2.65
N THR A 152 2.61 28.94 -3.23
CA THR A 152 3.25 28.38 -4.42
C THR A 152 3.97 27.07 -4.12
N GLY A 153 4.74 27.02 -3.03
CA GLY A 153 5.48 25.81 -2.64
C GLY A 153 4.55 24.68 -2.23
N GLY A 154 3.48 25.01 -1.51
CA GLY A 154 2.47 24.06 -1.07
C GLY A 154 1.66 23.49 -2.23
N ALA A 155 1.28 24.33 -3.19
CA ALA A 155 0.63 23.88 -4.42
C ALA A 155 1.52 22.90 -5.21
N GLN A 156 2.81 23.20 -5.35
CA GLN A 156 3.75 22.29 -6.01
C GLN A 156 3.88 20.96 -5.25
N ARG A 157 4.05 21.01 -3.93
CA ARG A 157 4.15 19.80 -3.10
C ARG A 157 2.88 18.96 -3.17
N PHE A 158 1.71 19.58 -3.17
CA PHE A 158 0.43 18.87 -3.35
C PHE A 158 0.39 18.11 -4.69
N VAL A 159 0.82 18.75 -5.78
CA VAL A 159 0.91 18.08 -7.09
C VAL A 159 1.86 16.88 -7.04
N ASP A 160 3.03 17.03 -6.41
CA ASP A 160 4.00 15.94 -6.26
C ASP A 160 3.40 14.77 -5.46
N LEU A 161 2.65 15.05 -4.40
CA LEU A 161 1.97 14.05 -3.59
C LEU A 161 0.84 13.33 -4.37
N MET A 162 0.14 14.02 -5.27
CA MET A 162 -0.81 13.36 -6.18
C MET A 162 -0.11 12.43 -7.18
N LEU A 163 1.11 12.76 -7.61
CA LEU A 163 1.94 11.85 -8.42
C LEU A 163 2.38 10.62 -7.61
N THR A 164 2.65 10.77 -6.31
CA THR A 164 2.91 9.66 -5.38
C THR A 164 1.72 8.71 -5.28
N LEU A 165 0.50 9.25 -5.12
CA LEU A 165 -0.72 8.46 -5.11
C LEU A 165 -0.86 7.63 -6.39
N ASN A 166 -0.62 8.22 -7.57
CA ASN A 166 -0.65 7.50 -8.83
C ASN A 166 0.45 6.42 -8.94
N ALA A 167 1.62 6.66 -8.36
CA ALA A 167 2.70 5.68 -8.32
C ALA A 167 2.32 4.43 -7.49
N ALA A 168 1.57 4.60 -6.40
CA ALA A 168 1.10 3.48 -5.58
C ALA A 168 0.27 2.44 -6.38
N PHE A 169 -0.57 2.90 -7.31
CA PHE A 169 -1.32 2.00 -8.19
C PHE A 169 -0.45 1.27 -9.22
N GLN A 170 0.73 1.82 -9.57
CA GLN A 170 1.69 1.10 -10.40
C GLN A 170 2.45 0.03 -9.60
N PHE A 171 2.71 0.31 -8.32
CA PHE A 171 3.32 -0.67 -7.42
C PHE A 171 2.40 -1.88 -7.24
N ASP A 172 1.10 -1.63 -7.05
CA ASP A 172 0.05 -2.66 -6.98
C ASP A 172 0.03 -3.58 -8.20
N LYS A 173 -0.08 -3.01 -9.41
CA LYS A 173 -0.10 -3.80 -10.66
C LYS A 173 1.08 -4.75 -10.77
N THR A 174 2.25 -4.29 -10.34
CA THR A 174 3.48 -5.09 -10.40
C THR A 174 3.46 -6.21 -9.33
N HIS A 175 2.98 -5.91 -8.13
CA HIS A 175 2.81 -6.90 -7.06
C HIS A 175 1.75 -7.95 -7.38
N ARG A 176 0.61 -7.57 -7.96
CA ARG A 176 -0.42 -8.53 -8.41
C ARG A 176 0.14 -9.53 -9.42
N LYS A 177 0.94 -9.06 -10.38
CA LYS A 177 1.62 -9.95 -11.35
C LYS A 177 2.56 -10.92 -10.63
N PHE A 178 3.34 -10.44 -9.68
CA PHE A 178 4.21 -11.28 -8.86
C PHE A 178 3.43 -12.33 -8.06
N LEU A 179 2.39 -11.94 -7.33
CA LEU A 179 1.56 -12.85 -6.54
C LEU A 179 0.89 -13.91 -7.44
N ASN A 180 0.32 -13.51 -8.58
CA ASN A 180 -0.32 -14.41 -9.52
C ASN A 180 0.65 -15.43 -10.13
N GLN A 181 1.89 -15.03 -10.41
CA GLN A 181 2.93 -15.95 -10.89
C GLN A 181 3.29 -16.98 -9.81
N ASN A 182 3.43 -16.58 -8.55
CA ASN A 182 3.75 -17.48 -7.44
C ASN A 182 2.59 -18.44 -7.11
N ILE A 183 1.34 -17.99 -7.19
CA ILE A 183 0.16 -18.86 -7.02
C ILE A 183 0.11 -19.92 -8.13
N LYS A 184 0.37 -19.52 -9.39
CA LYS A 184 0.45 -20.48 -10.51
C LYS A 184 1.57 -21.51 -10.32
N LEU A 185 2.75 -21.09 -9.84
CA LEU A 185 3.87 -22.00 -9.57
C LEU A 185 3.55 -23.01 -8.46
N ARG A 186 2.84 -22.60 -7.39
CA ARG A 186 2.39 -23.53 -6.34
C ARG A 186 1.38 -24.58 -6.84
N ASN A 187 0.58 -24.25 -7.86
CA ASN A 187 -0.39 -25.16 -8.45
C ASN A 187 0.18 -26.10 -9.52
N ILE A 188 1.44 -25.89 -9.94
CA ILE A 188 2.13 -26.72 -10.95
C ILE A 188 3.06 -27.76 -10.29
N ILE A 189 3.48 -27.56 -9.05
CA ILE A 189 4.27 -28.54 -8.30
C ILE A 189 3.28 -29.49 -7.61
N PRO A 190 3.09 -30.74 -8.07
CA PRO A 190 2.32 -31.71 -7.30
C PRO A 190 3.01 -31.92 -5.95
N LEU A 191 2.21 -32.00 -4.90
CA LEU A 191 2.58 -32.29 -3.50
C LEU A 191 3.22 -33.69 -3.29
N ASN A 192 3.90 -34.23 -4.30
CA ASN A 192 4.60 -35.50 -4.24
C ASN A 192 6.11 -35.23 -4.19
N LEU A 193 6.61 -34.80 -3.03
CA LEU A 193 8.01 -34.93 -2.63
C LEU A 193 8.10 -34.72 -1.10
N CYS A 194 7.37 -35.56 -0.38
CA CYS A 194 7.62 -35.90 1.03
C CYS A 194 7.30 -37.40 1.16
N MET A 195 8.27 -38.23 0.76
CA MET A 195 8.52 -39.54 1.33
C MET A 195 9.94 -39.51 1.89
#